data_AF-A0A2D6Q0Z4-F1
#
_entry.id   AF-A0A2D6Q0Z4-F1
#
_cell.length_a   1.000
_cell.length_b   1.000
_cell.length_c   1.000
_cell.angle_alpha   90.00
_cell.angle_beta   90.00
_cell.angle_gamma   90.00
#
_symmetry.space_group_name_H-M   'P 1'
#
loop_
_entity.id
_entity.type
_entity.pdbx_description
1 polymer ?
#
loop_
_entity_poly.entity_id
_entity_poly.type
_entity_poly.pdbx_seq_one_letter_code
_entity_poly.pdbx_strand_id
1 'polypeptide(L)'
;MHLLCALLVLTSAAALPAQSTYVDHKYGYSIKSPEGWDAVPPQPTEKYVVSKWVSKRHIRDLPAEVHVYVFNRKAEKGYGDEMPAAAAEILERFGNKKSYADWMRSGTLRSKQALAKGRKLKIKYPKGHPPRSSTIFTTTRPSGYSRGAQRMPDFFVMIGVIETENVEYAVECFCSVKAERKLRGRFQSVIKSFKLLEPPTVTTTGPAANGKDGYERTKLTPKEEARKLAREQVARTKGWWYLETPRYMIVTNVKKTEKTFIKDIGRRMEAIRDRYEKDFPPASGISAVSIVRVCKDRKSYSDYGGPGGSAGYWYSAAKELVFFREGDTEKPFQVLNHEAFHQYIFYACGSLSPHSWYNEGYGDYYAGADIRGKRVSRIKKFLWRKDTIKNAVRRGTHVPIKDIIKYSQSQYYSNSALCYAEGWSIVYFLNTALPKSHRWRKILPTYLEVLQKTKDKNKAVEQAFEGVDLDKFEKAWAAYTVRGTKVRK
;
A
#
# COMPACT_ATOMS: atom_id res chain seq x y z
N MET A 1 -68.19 -35.21 19.87
CA MET A 1 -66.93 -35.80 19.37
C MET A 1 -66.47 -35.08 18.12
N HIS A 2 -65.63 -34.06 18.23
CA HIS A 2 -64.92 -33.47 17.08
C HIS A 2 -63.43 -33.39 17.46
N LEU A 3 -62.60 -34.12 16.72
CA LEU A 3 -61.15 -34.25 16.93
C LEU A 3 -60.45 -33.03 16.31
N LEU A 4 -59.67 -32.30 17.13
CA LEU A 4 -58.75 -31.26 16.66
C LEU A 4 -57.42 -31.91 16.25
N CYS A 5 -57.06 -31.84 14.97
CA CYS A 5 -55.71 -32.11 14.48
C CYS A 5 -54.85 -30.85 14.58
N ALA A 6 -53.87 -30.84 15.49
CA ALA A 6 -52.86 -29.80 15.59
C ALA A 6 -51.71 -30.11 14.60
N LEU A 7 -51.53 -29.25 13.59
CA LEU A 7 -50.36 -29.28 12.70
C LEU A 7 -49.17 -28.61 13.41
N LEU A 8 -48.16 -29.40 13.80
CA LEU A 8 -46.87 -28.89 14.26
C LEU A 8 -46.06 -28.37 13.05
N VAL A 9 -45.88 -27.05 12.97
CA VAL A 9 -44.93 -26.44 12.03
C VAL A 9 -43.53 -26.53 12.62
N LEU A 10 -42.75 -27.52 12.17
CA LEU A 10 -41.31 -27.62 12.41
C LEU A 10 -40.59 -26.51 11.64
N THR A 11 -40.22 -25.43 12.33
CA THR A 11 -39.28 -24.44 11.80
C THR A 11 -37.90 -25.08 11.70
N SER A 12 -37.50 -25.50 10.51
CA SER A 12 -36.12 -25.90 10.23
C SER A 12 -35.21 -24.69 10.37
N ALA A 13 -34.38 -24.69 11.41
CA ALA A 13 -33.29 -23.73 11.54
C ALA A 13 -32.37 -23.90 10.32
N ALA A 14 -32.38 -22.90 9.43
CA ALA A 14 -31.49 -22.88 8.28
C ALA A 14 -30.04 -23.05 8.78
N ALA A 15 -29.38 -24.13 8.37
CA ALA A 15 -27.98 -24.36 8.67
C ALA A 15 -27.17 -23.15 8.18
N LEU A 16 -26.45 -22.50 9.10
CA LEU A 16 -25.52 -21.44 8.73
C LEU A 16 -24.53 -22.01 7.70
N PRO A 17 -24.30 -21.32 6.55
CA PRO A 17 -23.36 -21.80 5.56
C PRO A 17 -21.97 -22.00 6.20
N ALA A 18 -21.32 -23.11 5.88
CA ALA A 18 -20.10 -23.54 6.55
C ALA A 18 -18.98 -22.48 6.44
N GLN A 19 -18.45 -22.05 7.59
CA GLN A 19 -17.26 -21.20 7.64
C GLN A 19 -16.08 -21.90 6.97
N SER A 20 -15.45 -21.27 5.97
CA SER A 20 -14.28 -21.81 5.29
C SER A 20 -13.03 -21.73 6.17
N THR A 21 -12.36 -22.86 6.39
CA THR A 21 -11.05 -22.91 7.06
C THR A 21 -9.97 -22.34 6.14
N TYR A 22 -9.23 -21.35 6.61
CA TYR A 22 -7.99 -20.88 6.01
C TYR A 22 -6.83 -21.72 6.53
N VAL A 23 -5.91 -22.10 5.64
CA VAL A 23 -4.74 -22.92 5.92
C VAL A 23 -3.53 -22.20 5.36
N ASP A 24 -2.55 -21.90 6.22
CA ASP A 24 -1.28 -21.30 5.84
C ASP A 24 -0.15 -22.28 6.15
N HIS A 25 0.23 -23.06 5.14
CA HIS A 25 1.33 -24.02 5.26
C HIS A 25 2.68 -23.33 5.48
N LYS A 26 2.85 -22.07 5.01
CA LYS A 26 4.10 -21.32 5.16
C LYS A 26 4.37 -20.99 6.63
N TYR A 27 3.33 -20.65 7.38
CA TYR A 27 3.43 -20.36 8.82
C TYR A 27 2.83 -21.45 9.70
N GLY A 28 2.59 -22.65 9.17
CA GLY A 28 2.18 -23.82 9.97
C GLY A 28 0.90 -23.63 10.80
N TYR A 29 -0.12 -22.93 10.28
CA TYR A 29 -1.37 -22.77 11.02
C TYR A 29 -2.63 -22.84 10.15
N SER A 30 -3.76 -23.06 10.81
CA SER A 30 -5.09 -22.92 10.21
C SER A 30 -6.04 -22.20 11.16
N ILE A 31 -7.02 -21.51 10.59
CA ILE A 31 -8.03 -20.74 11.35
C ILE A 31 -9.31 -20.65 10.53
N LYS A 32 -10.48 -20.61 11.17
CA LYS A 32 -11.74 -20.34 10.46
C LYS A 32 -11.77 -18.89 9.98
N SER A 33 -11.97 -18.71 8.68
CA SER A 33 -12.25 -17.40 8.10
C SER A 33 -13.62 -16.93 8.61
N PRO A 34 -13.74 -15.70 9.15
CA PRO A 34 -15.05 -15.21 9.57
C PRO A 34 -15.99 -15.09 8.36
N GLU A 35 -17.21 -15.60 8.47
CA GLU A 35 -18.20 -15.51 7.40
C GLU A 35 -18.63 -14.06 7.16
N GLY A 36 -18.67 -13.64 5.89
CA GLY A 36 -19.02 -12.26 5.50
C GLY A 36 -17.84 -11.29 5.58
N TRP A 37 -16.61 -11.79 5.55
CA TRP A 37 -15.38 -11.00 5.61
C TRP A 37 -14.53 -11.26 4.36
N ASP A 38 -13.82 -10.23 3.91
CA ASP A 38 -12.91 -10.29 2.77
C ASP A 38 -11.48 -10.49 3.28
N ALA A 39 -10.74 -11.39 2.65
CA ALA A 39 -9.29 -11.51 2.88
C ALA A 39 -8.58 -10.31 2.23
N VAL A 40 -7.70 -9.69 3.01
CA VAL A 40 -6.92 -8.52 2.59
C VAL A 40 -5.45 -8.88 2.75
N PRO A 41 -4.61 -8.63 1.73
CA PRO A 41 -3.19 -8.91 1.84
C PRO A 41 -2.58 -7.90 2.82
N PRO A 42 -1.67 -8.32 3.71
CA PRO A 42 -0.90 -7.39 4.52
C PRO A 42 -0.10 -6.44 3.63
N GLN A 43 0.09 -5.18 4.06
CA GLN A 43 1.00 -4.28 3.37
C GLN A 43 2.45 -4.78 3.52
N PRO A 44 3.35 -4.55 2.54
CA PRO A 44 4.75 -4.95 2.66
C PRO A 44 5.48 -4.42 3.90
N THR A 45 5.00 -3.32 4.50
CA THR A 45 5.54 -2.73 5.73
C THR A 45 4.95 -3.34 7.02
N GLU A 46 3.86 -4.10 6.95
CA GLU A 46 3.26 -4.81 8.08
C GLU A 46 4.06 -6.10 8.39
N LYS A 47 5.31 -5.93 8.83
CA LYS A 47 6.31 -7.01 8.95
C LYS A 47 5.82 -8.25 9.69
N TYR A 48 5.00 -8.09 10.73
CA TYR A 48 4.55 -9.19 11.58
C TYR A 48 3.19 -9.76 11.18
N VAL A 49 2.42 -9.09 10.31
CA VAL A 49 1.07 -9.53 9.92
C VAL A 49 1.19 -10.49 8.75
N VAL A 50 0.76 -11.74 8.94
CA VAL A 50 0.84 -12.77 7.88
C VAL A 50 -0.48 -12.98 7.16
N SER A 51 -1.60 -12.65 7.81
CA SER A 51 -2.96 -12.74 7.25
C SER A 51 -3.90 -11.73 7.90
N LYS A 52 -4.84 -11.20 7.10
CA LYS A 52 -5.80 -10.18 7.50
C LYS A 52 -7.17 -10.42 6.86
N TRP A 53 -8.22 -10.22 7.64
CA TRP A 53 -9.61 -10.21 7.18
C TRP A 53 -10.34 -8.97 7.67
N VAL A 54 -11.17 -8.40 6.81
CA VAL A 54 -11.98 -7.22 7.12
C VAL A 54 -13.45 -7.49 6.83
N SER A 55 -14.35 -7.08 7.72
CA SER A 55 -15.79 -7.26 7.54
C SER A 55 -16.30 -6.58 6.26
N LYS A 56 -17.12 -7.28 5.46
CA LYS A 56 -17.69 -6.75 4.21
C LYS A 56 -18.58 -5.52 4.40
N ARG A 57 -19.14 -5.33 5.59
CA ARG A 57 -19.98 -4.17 5.94
C ARG A 57 -19.38 -3.49 7.15
N HIS A 58 -19.47 -2.17 7.24
CA HIS A 58 -19.20 -1.48 8.49
C HIS A 58 -20.19 -1.96 9.56
N ILE A 59 -19.68 -2.18 10.78
CA ILE A 59 -20.49 -2.66 11.90
C ILE A 59 -20.40 -1.60 12.99
N ARG A 60 -21.49 -0.82 13.16
CA ARG A 60 -21.53 0.32 14.10
C ARG A 60 -20.37 1.28 13.83
N ASP A 61 -20.38 1.87 12.64
CA ASP A 61 -19.56 3.00 12.19
C ASP A 61 -18.13 2.68 11.75
N LEU A 62 -17.58 1.51 12.10
CA LEU A 62 -16.22 1.10 11.72
C LEU A 62 -16.19 -0.34 11.17
N PRO A 63 -15.22 -0.68 10.30
CA PRO A 63 -14.96 -2.07 9.95
C PRO A 63 -14.48 -2.84 11.19
N ALA A 64 -14.83 -4.12 11.24
CA ALA A 64 -14.25 -5.08 12.16
C ALA A 64 -13.15 -5.87 11.43
N GLU A 65 -12.06 -6.18 12.13
CA GLU A 65 -10.86 -6.78 11.52
C GLU A 65 -10.32 -7.95 12.35
N VAL A 66 -9.70 -8.91 11.66
CA VAL A 66 -8.99 -10.06 12.25
C VAL A 66 -7.60 -10.12 11.62
N HIS A 67 -6.57 -10.05 12.44
CA HIS A 67 -5.17 -10.12 12.02
C HIS A 67 -4.50 -11.32 12.68
N VAL A 68 -3.65 -12.02 11.93
CA VAL A 68 -2.74 -13.03 12.46
C VAL A 68 -1.32 -12.49 12.38
N TYR A 69 -0.66 -12.46 13.53
CA TYR A 69 0.72 -12.06 13.71
C TYR A 69 1.61 -13.28 13.95
N VAL A 70 2.85 -13.21 13.48
CA VAL A 70 3.88 -14.23 13.72
C VAL A 70 5.18 -13.56 14.17
N PHE A 71 5.77 -14.05 15.26
CA PHE A 71 7.03 -13.58 15.83
C PHE A 71 8.00 -14.74 16.04
N ASN A 72 9.28 -14.52 15.82
CA ASN A 72 10.32 -15.47 16.21
C ASN A 72 10.81 -15.20 17.63
N ARG A 73 10.72 -16.20 18.51
CA ARG A 73 11.07 -16.09 19.93
C ARG A 73 12.57 -16.26 20.19
N LYS A 74 13.33 -16.93 19.31
CA LYS A 74 14.73 -17.32 19.57
C LYS A 74 15.80 -16.34 19.07
N ALA A 75 15.46 -15.28 18.32
CA ALA A 75 16.49 -14.36 17.79
C ALA A 75 17.11 -13.47 18.90
N GLU A 76 18.40 -13.58 19.20
CA GLU A 76 19.12 -12.65 20.11
C GLU A 76 19.65 -11.39 19.41
N LYS A 77 20.13 -11.53 18.16
CA LYS A 77 20.43 -10.49 17.17
C LYS A 77 20.36 -11.16 15.80
N GLY A 78 19.32 -10.94 14.99
CA GLY A 78 19.17 -11.72 13.75
C GLY A 78 19.14 -13.24 14.03
N TYR A 79 19.11 -14.06 12.98
CA TYR A 79 18.87 -15.50 13.08
C TYR A 79 20.20 -16.26 13.09
N GLY A 80 20.42 -17.09 14.11
CA GLY A 80 21.59 -17.99 14.26
C GLY A 80 21.34 -19.40 13.73
N ASP A 81 22.42 -20.15 13.56
CA ASP A 81 22.62 -21.34 12.73
C ASP A 81 21.78 -22.62 13.03
N GLU A 82 20.85 -22.58 13.99
CA GLU A 82 20.11 -23.78 14.43
C GLU A 82 18.73 -24.00 13.76
N MET A 83 18.36 -23.17 12.77
CA MET A 83 17.16 -23.40 11.97
C MET A 83 17.48 -23.85 10.54
N PRO A 84 16.60 -24.67 9.93
CA PRO A 84 16.68 -24.92 8.50
C PRO A 84 16.74 -23.60 7.72
N ALA A 85 17.69 -23.48 6.81
CA ALA A 85 18.01 -22.23 6.11
C ALA A 85 16.77 -21.56 5.48
N ALA A 86 15.82 -22.33 4.97
CA ALA A 86 14.58 -21.81 4.40
C ALA A 86 13.65 -21.12 5.42
N ALA A 87 13.58 -21.65 6.65
CA ALA A 87 12.80 -21.02 7.73
C ALA A 87 13.53 -19.80 8.30
N ALA A 88 14.87 -19.88 8.42
CA ALA A 88 15.71 -18.77 8.87
C ALA A 88 15.64 -17.57 7.91
N GLU A 89 15.78 -17.80 6.60
CA GLU A 89 15.73 -16.74 5.58
C GLU A 89 14.33 -16.09 5.49
N ILE A 90 13.27 -16.89 5.66
CA ILE A 90 11.90 -16.36 5.71
C ILE A 90 11.75 -15.49 6.95
N LEU A 91 12.16 -15.97 8.12
CA LEU A 91 11.92 -15.32 9.40
C LEU A 91 12.85 -14.11 9.65
N GLU A 92 14.04 -14.05 9.05
CA GLU A 92 14.97 -12.90 9.07
C GLU A 92 14.33 -11.61 8.53
N ARG A 93 13.37 -11.75 7.61
CA ARG A 93 12.62 -10.63 7.01
C ARG A 93 11.62 -9.98 7.99
N PHE A 94 11.30 -10.60 9.13
CA PHE A 94 10.22 -10.19 10.02
C PHE A 94 10.60 -9.11 11.05
N GLY A 95 11.89 -8.77 11.19
CA GLY A 95 12.35 -7.76 12.15
C GLY A 95 12.73 -8.33 13.52
N ASN A 96 12.98 -7.46 14.50
CA ASN A 96 13.66 -7.81 15.76
C ASN A 96 12.72 -8.00 16.97
N LYS A 97 11.40 -8.01 16.79
CA LYS A 97 10.46 -8.22 17.89
C LYS A 97 10.19 -9.71 18.08
N LYS A 98 10.28 -10.18 19.33
CA LYS A 98 10.19 -11.60 19.69
C LYS A 98 8.81 -12.06 20.13
N SER A 99 7.94 -11.11 20.50
CA SER A 99 6.57 -11.37 20.93
C SER A 99 5.63 -10.24 20.52
N TYR A 100 4.34 -10.55 20.51
CA TYR A 100 3.25 -9.60 20.32
C TYR A 100 3.26 -8.52 21.41
N ALA A 101 3.58 -8.90 22.65
CA ALA A 101 3.71 -7.95 23.76
C ALA A 101 4.88 -6.96 23.55
N ASP A 102 6.04 -7.44 23.09
CA ASP A 102 7.19 -6.57 22.75
C ASP A 102 6.87 -5.62 21.61
N TRP A 103 6.20 -6.14 20.57
CA TRP A 103 5.78 -5.33 19.44
C TRP A 103 4.79 -4.23 19.87
N MET A 104 3.78 -4.56 20.67
CA MET A 104 2.82 -3.57 21.19
C MET A 104 3.49 -2.48 22.03
N ARG A 105 4.42 -2.85 22.93
CA ARG A 105 5.17 -1.89 23.75
C ARG A 105 5.98 -0.91 22.90
N SER A 106 6.48 -1.35 21.75
CA SER A 106 7.27 -0.51 20.86
C SER A 106 6.45 0.48 20.00
N GLY A 107 5.13 0.29 19.91
CA GLY A 107 4.26 1.17 19.13
C GLY A 107 3.78 2.37 19.93
N THR A 108 3.97 3.59 19.44
CA THR A 108 3.53 4.84 20.09
C THR A 108 2.02 4.89 20.39
N LEU A 109 1.20 4.24 19.57
CA LEU A 109 -0.26 4.15 19.74
C LEU A 109 -0.71 2.94 20.60
N ARG A 110 0.19 1.99 20.86
CA ARG A 110 -0.11 0.70 21.52
C ARG A 110 0.63 0.51 22.83
N SER A 111 1.61 1.35 23.14
CA SER A 111 2.47 1.25 24.33
C SER A 111 1.69 1.33 25.65
N LYS A 112 0.51 1.97 25.65
CA LYS A 112 -0.40 2.05 26.80
C LYS A 112 -1.39 0.88 26.90
N GLN A 113 -1.38 -0.07 25.95
CA GLN A 113 -2.23 -1.26 25.99
C GLN A 113 -1.50 -2.38 26.72
N ALA A 114 -1.80 -2.54 28.01
CA ALA A 114 -1.35 -3.71 28.75
C ALA A 114 -2.26 -4.91 28.41
N LEU A 115 -1.64 -6.07 28.16
CA LEU A 115 -2.38 -7.34 28.22
C LEU A 115 -2.69 -7.61 29.69
N ALA A 116 -3.97 -7.51 30.06
CA ALA A 116 -4.44 -7.83 31.41
C ALA A 116 -4.30 -9.34 31.73
N LYS A 117 -4.81 -9.79 32.88
CA LYS A 117 -4.80 -11.22 33.25
C LYS A 117 -5.59 -12.05 32.22
N GLY A 118 -4.86 -12.79 31.39
CA GLY A 118 -5.43 -13.63 30.34
C GLY A 118 -6.10 -14.90 30.88
N ARG A 119 -6.94 -15.51 30.05
CA ARG A 119 -7.59 -16.81 30.34
C ARG A 119 -6.97 -17.90 29.48
N LYS A 120 -6.87 -19.12 29.99
CA LYS A 120 -6.39 -20.27 29.20
C LYS A 120 -7.22 -20.44 27.93
N LEU A 121 -6.54 -20.51 26.80
CA LEU A 121 -7.13 -20.84 25.50
C LEU A 121 -6.91 -22.33 25.25
N LYS A 122 -7.91 -23.02 24.70
CA LYS A 122 -7.74 -24.39 24.20
C LYS A 122 -7.67 -24.33 22.68
N ILE A 123 -6.59 -24.83 22.10
CA ILE A 123 -6.39 -24.95 20.66
C ILE A 123 -6.08 -26.39 20.27
N LYS A 124 -6.24 -26.71 18.99
CA LYS A 124 -5.77 -27.99 18.43
C LYS A 124 -4.31 -27.86 18.00
N TYR A 125 -3.54 -28.93 18.17
CA TYR A 125 -2.13 -29.01 17.78
C TYR A 125 -1.77 -30.46 17.40
N PRO A 126 -0.68 -30.69 16.67
CA PRO A 126 -0.25 -32.03 16.29
C PRO A 126 0.31 -32.80 17.49
N LYS A 127 0.20 -34.13 17.46
CA LYS A 127 0.68 -34.99 18.57
C LYS A 127 2.19 -34.79 18.75
N GLY A 128 2.65 -34.62 19.99
CA GLY A 128 4.08 -34.39 20.28
C GLY A 128 4.53 -32.93 20.17
N HIS A 129 3.69 -32.03 19.65
CA HIS A 129 4.03 -30.60 19.50
C HIS A 129 3.02 -29.68 20.21
N PRO A 130 2.84 -29.80 21.54
CA PRO A 130 1.95 -28.91 22.29
C PRO A 130 2.49 -27.47 22.31
N PRO A 131 1.61 -26.45 22.33
CA PRO A 131 2.05 -25.09 22.61
C PRO A 131 2.60 -25.01 24.05
N ARG A 132 3.64 -24.20 24.26
CA ARG A 132 4.15 -23.83 25.59
C ARG A 132 3.09 -23.11 26.40
N SER A 133 2.38 -22.19 25.76
CA SER A 133 1.25 -21.50 26.35
C SER A 133 0.22 -21.13 25.28
N SER A 134 -1.04 -21.02 25.69
CA SER A 134 -2.08 -20.45 24.85
C SER A 134 -3.08 -19.70 25.72
N THR A 135 -3.23 -18.41 25.46
CA THR A 135 -3.94 -17.49 26.34
C THR A 135 -4.79 -16.52 25.52
N ILE A 136 -5.99 -16.23 25.99
CA ILE A 136 -6.88 -15.23 25.39
C ILE A 136 -7.04 -14.03 26.32
N PHE A 137 -6.91 -12.84 25.73
CA PHE A 137 -6.97 -11.55 26.38
C PHE A 137 -8.11 -10.73 25.78
N THR A 138 -8.62 -9.77 26.57
CA THR A 138 -9.49 -8.72 26.08
C THR A 138 -8.98 -7.39 26.61
N THR A 139 -8.98 -6.39 25.75
CA THR A 139 -8.56 -5.02 26.09
C THR A 139 -9.34 -4.03 25.23
N THR A 140 -9.13 -2.75 25.49
CA THR A 140 -9.64 -1.66 24.67
C THR A 140 -8.48 -0.84 24.15
N ARG A 141 -8.59 -0.32 22.93
CA ARG A 141 -7.62 0.64 22.39
C ARG A 141 -8.29 1.90 21.89
N PRO A 142 -7.68 3.08 22.09
CA PRO A 142 -8.14 4.30 21.45
C PRO A 142 -8.25 4.10 19.94
N SER A 143 -9.32 4.58 19.33
CA SER A 143 -9.48 4.46 17.89
C SER A 143 -8.47 5.30 17.11
N GLY A 144 -8.07 6.44 17.68
CA GLY A 144 -7.26 7.44 16.99
C GLY A 144 -7.94 8.08 15.78
N TYR A 145 -9.16 7.64 15.43
CA TYR A 145 -9.94 8.17 14.32
C TYR A 145 -10.80 9.34 14.79
N SER A 146 -10.84 10.38 13.96
CA SER A 146 -11.77 11.50 14.08
C SER A 146 -12.56 11.65 12.79
N ARG A 147 -13.83 12.06 12.92
CA ARG A 147 -14.68 12.48 11.81
C ARG A 147 -14.98 13.96 12.01
N GLY A 148 -14.18 14.82 11.38
CA GLY A 148 -14.16 16.24 11.71
C GLY A 148 -13.71 16.44 13.16
N ALA A 149 -14.46 17.23 13.93
CA ALA A 149 -14.19 17.42 15.36
C ALA A 149 -14.59 16.23 16.25
N GLN A 150 -15.36 15.26 15.74
CA GLN A 150 -15.87 14.15 16.54
C GLN A 150 -14.85 13.02 16.64
N ARG A 151 -14.44 12.67 17.86
CA ARG A 151 -13.64 11.47 18.12
C ARG A 151 -14.49 10.22 17.93
N MET A 152 -13.99 9.25 17.16
CA MET A 152 -14.66 7.97 16.94
C MET A 152 -14.57 7.08 18.19
N PRO A 153 -15.56 6.19 18.43
CA PRO A 153 -15.53 5.28 19.58
C PRO A 153 -14.26 4.44 19.60
N ASP A 154 -13.74 4.16 20.80
CA ASP A 154 -12.60 3.27 20.99
C ASP A 154 -12.89 1.87 20.43
N PHE A 155 -11.85 1.07 20.24
CA PHE A 155 -11.96 -0.31 19.78
C PHE A 155 -11.99 -1.28 20.96
N PHE A 156 -12.94 -2.21 20.94
CA PHE A 156 -12.83 -3.47 21.65
C PHE A 156 -11.84 -4.38 20.92
N VAL A 157 -10.93 -5.02 21.67
CA VAL A 157 -9.91 -5.91 21.13
C VAL A 157 -9.92 -7.23 21.90
N MET A 158 -9.89 -8.35 21.16
CA MET A 158 -9.70 -9.69 21.69
C MET A 158 -8.48 -10.33 21.05
N ILE A 159 -7.54 -10.84 21.85
CA ILE A 159 -6.26 -11.37 21.36
C ILE A 159 -6.09 -12.79 21.86
N GLY A 160 -5.87 -13.75 20.96
CA GLY A 160 -5.35 -15.07 21.32
C GLY A 160 -3.85 -15.13 21.06
N VAL A 161 -3.04 -15.35 22.09
CA VAL A 161 -1.58 -15.57 21.96
C VAL A 161 -1.30 -17.05 22.12
N ILE A 162 -0.54 -17.63 21.18
CA ILE A 162 -0.16 -19.04 21.15
C ILE A 162 1.36 -19.09 21.03
N GLU A 163 2.02 -19.61 22.06
CA GLU A 163 3.47 -19.70 22.12
C GLU A 163 3.90 -21.14 21.86
N THR A 164 4.79 -21.34 20.90
CA THR A 164 5.55 -22.58 20.73
C THR A 164 6.98 -22.37 21.24
N GLU A 165 7.84 -23.35 21.03
CA GLU A 165 9.26 -23.20 21.35
C GLU A 165 9.93 -22.06 20.56
N ASN A 166 9.67 -21.98 19.26
CA ASN A 166 10.38 -21.09 18.34
C ASN A 166 9.54 -19.90 17.89
N VAL A 167 8.21 -20.03 17.90
CA VAL A 167 7.30 -19.07 17.26
C VAL A 167 6.21 -18.65 18.24
N GLU A 168 5.87 -17.36 18.22
CA GLU A 168 4.65 -16.86 18.83
C GLU A 168 3.67 -16.43 17.75
N TYR A 169 2.45 -16.93 17.83
CA TYR A 169 1.32 -16.47 17.03
C TYR A 169 0.44 -15.56 17.88
N ALA A 170 -0.08 -14.49 17.29
CA ALA A 170 -1.16 -13.72 17.90
C ALA A 170 -2.32 -13.53 16.91
N VAL A 171 -3.54 -13.88 17.33
CA VAL A 171 -4.77 -13.61 16.59
C VAL A 171 -5.46 -12.42 17.24
N GLU A 172 -5.33 -11.23 16.64
CA GLU A 172 -6.01 -10.01 17.09
C GLU A 172 -7.34 -9.85 16.34
N CYS A 173 -8.44 -9.78 17.07
CA CYS A 173 -9.74 -9.39 16.53
C CYS A 173 -10.16 -8.05 17.14
N PHE A 174 -10.56 -7.08 16.33
CA PHE A 174 -11.01 -5.79 16.86
C PHE A 174 -12.22 -5.21 16.13
N CYS A 175 -13.00 -4.42 16.84
CA CYS A 175 -14.18 -3.71 16.35
C CYS A 175 -14.49 -2.50 17.23
N SER A 176 -15.31 -1.55 16.75
CA SER A 176 -15.86 -0.48 17.60
C SER A 176 -16.44 -1.06 18.89
N VAL A 177 -16.22 -0.41 20.04
CA VAL A 177 -16.80 -0.85 21.34
C VAL A 177 -18.33 -0.98 21.25
N LYS A 178 -19.00 -0.18 20.41
CA LYS A 178 -20.44 -0.29 20.16
C LYS A 178 -20.85 -1.61 19.49
N ALA A 179 -19.93 -2.29 18.82
CA ALA A 179 -20.15 -3.57 18.15
C ALA A 179 -19.75 -4.78 19.01
N GLU A 180 -19.15 -4.57 20.18
CA GLU A 180 -18.61 -5.63 21.03
C GLU A 180 -19.65 -6.71 21.33
N ARG A 181 -20.82 -6.33 21.84
CA ARG A 181 -21.90 -7.28 22.20
C ARG A 181 -22.24 -8.23 21.04
N LYS A 182 -22.19 -7.73 19.80
CA LYS A 182 -22.50 -8.50 18.59
C LYS A 182 -21.35 -9.39 18.13
N LEU A 183 -20.10 -8.96 18.34
CA LEU A 183 -18.92 -9.59 17.73
C LEU A 183 -18.07 -10.41 18.71
N ARG A 184 -18.20 -10.19 20.02
CA ARG A 184 -17.41 -10.89 21.06
C ARG A 184 -17.46 -12.41 20.92
N GLY A 185 -18.65 -13.00 20.76
CA GLY A 185 -18.80 -14.45 20.57
C GLY A 185 -18.18 -14.94 19.25
N ARG A 186 -18.30 -14.16 18.17
CA ARG A 186 -17.70 -14.49 16.87
C ARG A 186 -16.17 -14.44 16.94
N PHE A 187 -15.59 -13.42 17.55
CA PHE A 187 -14.14 -13.30 17.76
C PHE A 187 -13.60 -14.44 18.59
N GLN A 188 -14.29 -14.79 19.69
CA GLN A 188 -13.90 -15.93 20.51
C GLN A 188 -13.95 -17.24 19.72
N SER A 189 -14.95 -17.44 18.86
CA SER A 189 -15.03 -18.60 17.97
C SER A 189 -13.90 -18.66 16.96
N VAL A 190 -13.52 -17.52 16.36
CA VAL A 190 -12.41 -17.43 15.41
C VAL A 190 -11.09 -17.77 16.10
N ILE A 191 -10.80 -17.16 17.25
CA ILE A 191 -9.56 -17.42 18.02
C ILE A 191 -9.48 -18.89 18.48
N LYS A 192 -10.58 -19.46 19.00
CA LYS A 192 -10.64 -20.88 19.40
C LYS A 192 -10.48 -21.86 18.24
N SER A 193 -10.73 -21.41 17.01
CA SER A 193 -10.56 -22.25 15.82
C SER A 193 -9.12 -22.35 15.34
N PHE A 194 -8.21 -21.56 15.92
CA PHE A 194 -6.80 -21.63 15.60
C PHE A 194 -6.25 -23.04 15.88
N LYS A 195 -5.56 -23.60 14.90
CA LYS A 195 -4.92 -24.91 14.99
C LYS A 195 -3.49 -24.77 14.49
N LEU A 196 -2.55 -25.26 15.32
CA LEU A 196 -1.18 -25.49 14.88
C LEU A 196 -1.17 -26.67 13.90
N LEU A 197 -0.51 -26.48 12.78
CA LEU A 197 -0.19 -27.54 11.84
C LEU A 197 1.21 -28.05 12.14
N GLU A 198 1.58 -29.18 11.53
CA GLU A 198 2.98 -29.59 11.53
C GLU A 198 3.83 -28.44 10.99
N PRO A 199 5.01 -28.19 11.60
CA PRO A 199 5.96 -27.25 11.01
C PRO A 199 6.20 -27.66 9.55
N PRO A 200 6.36 -26.70 8.62
CA PRO A 200 6.56 -27.03 7.22
C PRO A 200 7.67 -28.06 7.08
N THR A 201 7.39 -29.19 6.45
CA THR A 201 8.38 -30.23 6.18
C THR A 201 9.47 -29.59 5.35
N VAL A 202 10.66 -29.44 5.93
CA VAL A 202 11.82 -29.03 5.18
C VAL A 202 12.22 -30.26 4.38
N THR A 203 11.82 -30.32 3.11
CA THR A 203 12.49 -31.21 2.17
C THR A 203 13.93 -30.72 2.06
N THR A 204 14.81 -31.36 2.83
CA THR A 204 16.27 -31.27 2.72
C THR A 204 16.79 -31.97 1.48
N THR A 205 15.93 -32.40 0.55
CA THR A 205 16.34 -32.76 -0.80
C THR A 205 16.67 -31.51 -1.61
N GLY A 206 17.68 -30.76 -1.17
CA GLY A 206 18.69 -30.37 -2.14
C GLY A 206 19.36 -31.66 -2.63
N PRO A 207 19.66 -31.80 -3.93
CA PRO A 207 20.34 -32.99 -4.41
C PRO A 207 21.59 -33.22 -3.57
N ALA A 208 21.77 -34.47 -3.15
CA ALA A 208 22.96 -34.92 -2.45
C ALA A 208 24.19 -34.37 -3.19
N ALA A 209 25.11 -33.78 -2.43
CA ALA A 209 26.41 -33.37 -2.92
C ALA A 209 27.22 -34.62 -3.27
N ASN A 210 26.86 -35.27 -4.37
CA ASN A 210 27.73 -36.17 -5.09
C ASN A 210 28.25 -35.41 -6.30
N GLY A 211 29.58 -35.34 -6.36
CA GLY A 211 30.31 -34.41 -7.19
C GLY A 211 30.02 -34.48 -8.68
N LYS A 212 30.44 -33.40 -9.34
CA LYS A 212 30.40 -33.15 -10.79
C LYS A 212 29.00 -32.81 -11.30
N ASP A 213 28.51 -31.63 -10.95
CA ASP A 213 27.82 -30.72 -11.86
C ASP A 213 27.68 -29.35 -11.19
N GLY A 214 28.23 -28.31 -11.82
CA GLY A 214 28.23 -26.95 -11.31
C GLY A 214 26.84 -26.34 -11.37
N TYR A 215 26.06 -26.48 -10.29
CA TYR A 215 24.84 -25.68 -10.09
C TYR A 215 25.21 -24.43 -9.28
N GLU A 216 25.53 -23.33 -9.97
CA GLU A 216 25.52 -22.01 -9.32
C GLU A 216 24.13 -21.77 -8.73
N ARG A 217 24.03 -21.62 -7.40
CA ARG A 217 22.85 -21.06 -6.75
C ARG A 217 22.70 -19.62 -7.23
N THR A 218 22.01 -19.40 -8.33
CA THR A 218 21.72 -18.05 -8.83
C THR A 218 20.83 -17.34 -7.81
N LYS A 219 21.38 -16.36 -7.09
CA LYS A 219 20.62 -15.46 -6.23
C LYS A 219 19.60 -14.72 -7.10
N LEU A 220 18.32 -14.79 -6.74
CA LEU A 220 17.27 -14.04 -7.44
C LEU A 220 17.64 -12.56 -7.51
N THR A 221 17.42 -11.94 -8.66
CA THR A 221 17.50 -10.49 -8.79
C THR A 221 16.43 -9.80 -7.92
N PRO A 222 16.61 -8.53 -7.51
CA PRO A 222 15.59 -7.80 -6.74
C PRO A 222 14.20 -7.79 -7.41
N LYS A 223 14.16 -7.83 -8.75
CA LYS A 223 12.94 -7.94 -9.54
C LYS A 223 12.26 -9.30 -9.38
N GLU A 224 13.02 -10.38 -9.47
CA GLU A 224 12.48 -11.74 -9.33
C GLU A 224 12.00 -12.01 -7.91
N GLU A 225 12.75 -11.52 -6.92
CA GLU A 225 12.37 -11.61 -5.52
C GLU A 225 11.04 -10.89 -5.25
N ALA A 226 10.90 -9.64 -5.69
CA ALA A 226 9.66 -8.89 -5.52
C ALA A 226 8.46 -9.57 -6.23
N ARG A 227 8.66 -10.15 -7.42
CA ARG A 227 7.62 -10.94 -8.10
C ARG A 227 7.25 -12.19 -7.30
N LYS A 228 8.24 -12.96 -6.84
CA LYS A 228 8.02 -14.16 -6.01
C LYS A 228 7.18 -13.83 -4.78
N LEU A 229 7.56 -12.78 -4.04
CA LEU A 229 6.84 -12.34 -2.84
C LEU A 229 5.39 -11.93 -3.14
N ALA A 230 5.16 -11.18 -4.22
CA ALA A 230 3.82 -10.78 -4.63
C ALA A 230 2.96 -11.98 -5.07
N ARG A 231 3.53 -12.98 -5.77
CA ARG A 231 2.83 -14.22 -6.14
C ARG A 231 2.45 -15.03 -4.90
N GLU A 232 3.37 -15.18 -3.96
CA GLU A 232 3.12 -15.86 -2.68
C GLU A 232 2.03 -15.15 -1.86
N GLN A 233 2.03 -13.81 -1.84
CA GLN A 233 0.99 -13.03 -1.16
C GLN A 233 -0.38 -13.25 -1.81
N VAL A 234 -0.46 -13.20 -3.14
CA VAL A 234 -1.70 -13.43 -3.89
C VAL A 234 -2.23 -14.84 -3.66
N ALA A 235 -1.37 -15.86 -3.73
CA ALA A 235 -1.75 -17.26 -3.51
C ALA A 235 -2.37 -17.49 -2.12
N ARG A 236 -1.90 -16.74 -1.11
CA ARG A 236 -2.41 -16.79 0.27
C ARG A 236 -3.62 -15.89 0.52
N THR A 237 -4.01 -15.04 -0.43
CA THR A 237 -5.10 -14.07 -0.21
C THR A 237 -6.27 -14.34 -1.14
N LYS A 238 -7.28 -15.06 -0.63
CA LYS A 238 -8.47 -15.43 -1.40
C LYS A 238 -9.12 -14.21 -2.07
N GLY A 239 -9.42 -14.35 -3.36
CA GLY A 239 -10.06 -13.30 -4.16
C GLY A 239 -9.09 -12.34 -4.85
N TRP A 240 -7.79 -12.44 -4.56
CA TRP A 240 -6.75 -11.69 -5.25
C TRP A 240 -6.13 -12.53 -6.37
N TRP A 241 -5.63 -11.85 -7.40
CA TRP A 241 -4.88 -12.42 -8.52
C TRP A 241 -3.90 -11.39 -9.06
N TYR A 242 -3.05 -11.76 -10.01
CA TYR A 242 -2.06 -10.86 -10.59
C TYR A 242 -2.00 -10.94 -12.12
N LEU A 243 -1.47 -9.87 -12.73
CA LEU A 243 -1.05 -9.80 -14.13
C LEU A 243 0.37 -9.26 -14.20
N GLU A 244 1.24 -9.90 -14.97
CA GLU A 244 2.61 -9.43 -15.19
C GLU A 244 2.78 -8.78 -16.56
N THR A 245 3.65 -7.79 -16.60
CA THR A 245 4.17 -7.17 -17.82
C THR A 245 5.70 -7.18 -17.77
N PRO A 246 6.42 -6.72 -18.81
CA PRO A 246 7.88 -6.63 -18.76
C PRO A 246 8.43 -5.85 -17.56
N ARG A 247 7.83 -4.69 -17.22
CA ARG A 247 8.33 -3.77 -16.18
C ARG A 247 7.47 -3.71 -14.92
N TYR A 248 6.25 -4.24 -14.94
CA TYR A 248 5.30 -4.17 -13.84
C TYR A 248 4.77 -5.52 -13.39
N MET A 249 4.28 -5.56 -12.16
CA MET A 249 3.41 -6.61 -11.66
C MET A 249 2.17 -5.98 -11.04
N ILE A 250 1.02 -6.27 -11.62
CA ILE A 250 -0.27 -5.76 -11.19
C ILE A 250 -0.92 -6.79 -10.27
N VAL A 251 -1.21 -6.41 -9.03
CA VAL A 251 -1.89 -7.24 -8.02
C VAL A 251 -3.27 -6.68 -7.75
N THR A 252 -4.32 -7.49 -7.82
CA THR A 252 -5.69 -6.97 -7.81
C THR A 252 -6.72 -7.95 -7.26
N ASN A 253 -7.80 -7.41 -6.70
CA ASN A 253 -9.03 -8.14 -6.38
C ASN A 253 -10.24 -7.70 -7.24
N VAL A 254 -10.00 -6.96 -8.33
CA VAL A 254 -11.01 -6.74 -9.38
C VAL A 254 -11.47 -8.10 -9.91
N LYS A 255 -12.76 -8.28 -10.22
CA LYS A 255 -13.26 -9.59 -10.66
C LYS A 255 -12.56 -10.04 -11.96
N LYS A 256 -12.25 -11.33 -12.09
CA LYS A 256 -11.61 -11.89 -13.30
C LYS A 256 -12.44 -11.69 -14.59
N THR A 257 -13.77 -11.53 -14.47
CA THR A 257 -14.65 -11.15 -15.58
C THR A 257 -14.30 -9.78 -16.17
N GLU A 258 -13.59 -8.94 -15.41
CA GLU A 258 -13.19 -7.59 -15.80
C GLU A 258 -11.68 -7.49 -16.08
N LYS A 259 -11.05 -8.63 -16.42
CA LYS A 259 -9.62 -8.74 -16.75
C LYS A 259 -9.17 -7.80 -17.86
N THR A 260 -10.07 -7.38 -18.76
CA THR A 260 -9.77 -6.45 -19.86
C THR A 260 -9.33 -5.10 -19.34
N PHE A 261 -9.96 -4.59 -18.28
CA PHE A 261 -9.55 -3.35 -17.60
C PHE A 261 -8.13 -3.47 -17.03
N ILE A 262 -7.80 -4.60 -16.39
CA ILE A 262 -6.46 -4.85 -15.82
C ILE A 262 -5.40 -4.99 -16.92
N LYS A 263 -5.73 -5.63 -18.05
CA LYS A 263 -4.87 -5.65 -19.23
C LYS A 263 -4.64 -4.24 -19.78
N ASP A 264 -5.67 -3.39 -19.76
CA ASP A 264 -5.56 -2.00 -20.21
C ASP A 264 -4.63 -1.17 -19.33
N ILE A 265 -4.71 -1.35 -18.01
CA ILE A 265 -3.73 -0.79 -17.05
C ILE A 265 -2.33 -1.23 -17.45
N GLY A 266 -2.07 -2.54 -17.59
CA GLY A 266 -0.75 -3.06 -17.95
C GLY A 266 -0.20 -2.44 -19.25
N ARG A 267 -1.01 -2.39 -20.30
CA ARG A 267 -0.66 -1.74 -21.57
C ARG A 267 -0.31 -0.25 -21.39
N ARG A 268 -1.14 0.50 -20.65
CA ARG A 268 -0.96 1.93 -20.42
C ARG A 268 0.29 2.22 -19.61
N MET A 269 0.58 1.41 -18.60
CA MET A 269 1.76 1.55 -17.76
C MET A 269 3.04 1.34 -18.57
N GLU A 270 3.09 0.32 -19.41
CA GLU A 270 4.22 0.12 -20.33
C GLU A 270 4.38 1.31 -21.28
N ALA A 271 3.29 1.81 -21.86
CA ALA A 271 3.33 2.95 -22.79
C ALA A 271 3.76 4.27 -22.14
N ILE A 272 3.33 4.55 -20.91
CA ILE A 272 3.70 5.78 -20.21
C ILE A 272 5.11 5.68 -19.62
N ARG A 273 5.55 4.48 -19.26
CA ARG A 273 6.93 4.20 -18.83
C ARG A 273 7.95 4.56 -19.91
N ASP A 274 7.69 4.21 -21.16
CA ASP A 274 8.54 4.61 -22.30
C ASP A 274 8.67 6.14 -22.39
N ARG A 275 7.58 6.85 -22.11
CA ARG A 275 7.59 8.31 -22.11
C ARG A 275 8.38 8.87 -20.93
N TYR A 276 8.27 8.26 -19.75
CA TYR A 276 9.04 8.67 -18.58
C TYR A 276 10.54 8.45 -18.76
N GLU A 277 10.96 7.34 -19.36
CA GLU A 277 12.38 7.06 -19.63
C GLU A 277 13.00 8.06 -20.59
N LYS A 278 12.21 8.57 -21.55
CA LYS A 278 12.64 9.65 -22.44
C LYS A 278 12.71 11.01 -21.73
N ASP A 279 11.70 11.34 -20.94
CA ASP A 279 11.58 12.67 -20.33
C ASP A 279 12.47 12.82 -19.08
N PHE A 280 12.75 11.73 -18.37
CA PHE A 280 13.69 11.67 -17.23
C PHE A 280 14.54 10.40 -17.32
N PRO A 281 15.62 10.42 -18.11
CA PRO A 281 16.56 9.33 -18.18
C PRO A 281 17.04 8.95 -16.77
N PRO A 282 17.03 7.66 -16.40
CA PRO A 282 17.40 7.25 -15.06
C PRO A 282 18.91 7.41 -14.84
N ALA A 283 19.31 7.81 -13.63
CA ALA A 283 20.72 7.98 -13.27
C ALA A 283 21.51 6.66 -13.36
N SER A 284 20.84 5.52 -13.26
CA SER A 284 21.40 4.18 -13.41
C SER A 284 20.30 3.20 -13.84
N GLY A 285 20.69 1.97 -14.20
CA GLY A 285 19.74 0.91 -14.59
C GLY A 285 18.71 0.63 -13.49
N ILE A 286 17.42 0.64 -13.84
CA ILE A 286 16.34 0.34 -12.91
C ILE A 286 16.14 -1.17 -12.85
N SER A 287 16.63 -1.80 -11.78
CA SER A 287 16.51 -3.24 -11.51
C SER A 287 15.24 -3.63 -10.75
N ALA A 288 14.44 -2.66 -10.29
CA ALA A 288 13.21 -2.92 -9.56
C ALA A 288 12.05 -3.30 -10.52
N VAL A 289 11.24 -4.27 -10.12
CA VAL A 289 9.87 -4.39 -10.66
C VAL A 289 8.97 -3.43 -9.93
N SER A 290 8.15 -2.71 -10.70
CA SER A 290 7.17 -1.80 -10.16
C SER A 290 5.89 -2.57 -9.81
N ILE A 291 5.59 -2.71 -8.51
CA ILE A 291 4.35 -3.33 -8.03
C ILE A 291 3.21 -2.32 -8.07
N VAL A 292 2.06 -2.75 -8.59
CA VAL A 292 0.88 -1.91 -8.82
C VAL A 292 -0.33 -2.63 -8.26
N ARG A 293 -0.91 -2.10 -7.20
CA ARG A 293 -2.09 -2.66 -6.57
C ARG A 293 -3.35 -1.95 -7.02
N VAL A 294 -4.28 -2.73 -7.57
CA VAL A 294 -5.58 -2.24 -8.04
C VAL A 294 -6.67 -2.84 -7.18
N CYS A 295 -7.19 -2.06 -6.25
CA CYS A 295 -8.34 -2.44 -5.44
C CYS A 295 -9.63 -2.34 -6.27
N LYS A 296 -10.57 -3.27 -6.05
CA LYS A 296 -11.84 -3.35 -6.81
C LYS A 296 -12.76 -2.15 -6.62
N ASP A 297 -12.65 -1.46 -5.48
CA ASP A 297 -13.47 -0.33 -5.07
C ASP A 297 -12.75 0.46 -3.97
N ARG A 298 -13.29 1.64 -3.63
CA ARG A 298 -12.78 2.51 -2.56
C ARG A 298 -12.72 1.81 -1.20
N LYS A 299 -13.69 0.92 -0.92
CA LYS A 299 -13.71 0.17 0.34
C LYS A 299 -12.50 -0.74 0.43
N SER A 300 -12.22 -1.54 -0.60
CA SER A 300 -11.07 -2.43 -0.65
C SER A 300 -9.74 -1.67 -0.57
N TYR A 301 -9.68 -0.45 -1.09
CA TYR A 301 -8.53 0.44 -0.92
C TYR A 301 -8.36 0.88 0.52
N SER A 302 -9.43 1.32 1.17
CA SER A 302 -9.42 1.66 2.60
C SER A 302 -9.08 0.44 3.48
N ASP A 303 -9.64 -0.73 3.18
CA ASP A 303 -9.40 -1.98 3.93
C ASP A 303 -7.92 -2.42 3.83
N TYR A 304 -7.31 -2.21 2.66
CA TYR A 304 -5.87 -2.43 2.45
C TYR A 304 -5.01 -1.42 3.23
N GLY A 305 -5.57 -0.25 3.58
CA GLY A 305 -4.91 0.81 4.33
C GLY A 305 -4.57 2.05 3.49
N GLY A 306 -5.30 2.25 2.39
CA GLY A 306 -5.23 3.48 1.62
C GLY A 306 -5.67 4.70 2.44
N PRO A 307 -4.96 5.85 2.34
CA PRO A 307 -5.31 7.05 3.09
C PRO A 307 -6.72 7.56 2.78
N GLY A 308 -7.38 8.13 3.80
CA GLY A 308 -8.67 8.79 3.61
C GLY A 308 -8.55 10.02 2.72
N GLY A 309 -9.47 10.21 1.78
CA GLY A 309 -9.51 11.39 0.90
C GLY A 309 -8.65 11.29 -0.36
N SER A 310 -7.77 10.29 -0.49
CA SER A 310 -7.00 10.04 -1.71
C SER A 310 -7.69 9.05 -2.66
N ALA A 311 -7.31 9.10 -3.94
CA ALA A 311 -7.75 8.15 -4.96
C ALA A 311 -6.68 7.08 -5.30
N GLY A 312 -5.45 7.34 -4.92
CA GLY A 312 -4.28 6.48 -5.06
C GLY A 312 -3.14 7.00 -4.19
N TYR A 313 -2.06 6.22 -4.08
CA TYR A 313 -0.81 6.65 -3.48
C TYR A 313 0.37 5.79 -3.95
N TRP A 314 1.53 6.41 -4.14
CA TRP A 314 2.82 5.75 -4.18
C TRP A 314 3.42 5.66 -2.77
N TYR A 315 3.80 4.45 -2.34
CA TYR A 315 4.47 4.25 -1.07
C TYR A 315 5.88 3.70 -1.26
N SER A 316 6.87 4.60 -1.19
CA SER A 316 8.28 4.27 -1.42
C SER A 316 8.82 3.21 -0.48
N ALA A 317 8.40 3.20 0.80
CA ALA A 317 8.83 2.20 1.77
C ALA A 317 8.33 0.78 1.43
N ALA A 318 7.12 0.67 0.90
CA ALA A 318 6.57 -0.60 0.40
C ALA A 318 6.92 -0.90 -1.06
N LYS A 319 7.54 0.06 -1.76
CA LYS A 319 7.84 0.00 -3.20
C LYS A 319 6.59 -0.34 -4.04
N GLU A 320 5.43 0.16 -3.64
CA GLU A 320 4.15 -0.17 -4.26
C GLU A 320 3.32 1.08 -4.55
N LEU A 321 2.73 1.10 -5.74
CA LEU A 321 1.67 2.03 -6.13
C LEU A 321 0.32 1.37 -5.83
N VAL A 322 -0.59 2.06 -5.16
CA VAL A 322 -1.90 1.52 -4.80
C VAL A 322 -2.99 2.50 -5.22
N PHE A 323 -4.02 2.01 -5.90
CA PHE A 323 -5.23 2.78 -6.21
C PHE A 323 -6.43 1.84 -6.31
N PHE A 324 -7.62 2.41 -6.52
CA PHE A 324 -8.82 1.62 -6.74
C PHE A 324 -9.52 1.95 -8.05
N ARG A 325 -10.33 0.99 -8.46
CA ARG A 325 -11.32 1.16 -9.49
C ARG A 325 -12.58 1.80 -8.90
N GLU A 326 -12.92 3.01 -9.34
CA GLU A 326 -14.21 3.66 -9.09
C GLU A 326 -14.46 4.76 -10.12
N GLY A 327 -15.72 4.99 -10.48
CA GLY A 327 -16.14 6.01 -11.43
C GLY A 327 -15.96 5.62 -12.91
N ASP A 328 -16.22 6.58 -13.80
CA ASP A 328 -16.03 6.44 -15.25
C ASP A 328 -14.59 6.03 -15.60
N THR A 329 -14.42 5.46 -16.79
CA THR A 329 -13.16 4.86 -17.25
C THR A 329 -11.94 5.78 -17.15
N GLU A 330 -12.08 7.11 -17.25
CA GLU A 330 -10.93 8.02 -17.28
C GLU A 330 -10.30 8.34 -15.91
N LYS A 331 -11.10 8.50 -14.85
CA LYS A 331 -10.57 8.97 -13.54
C LYS A 331 -9.51 8.02 -12.96
N PRO A 332 -9.72 6.69 -12.93
CA PRO A 332 -8.69 5.76 -12.46
C PRO A 332 -7.40 5.83 -13.28
N PHE A 333 -7.47 6.15 -14.58
CA PHE A 333 -6.28 6.29 -15.41
C PHE A 333 -5.52 7.60 -15.14
N GLN A 334 -6.21 8.70 -14.84
CA GLN A 334 -5.55 9.95 -14.44
C GLN A 334 -4.78 9.75 -13.12
N VAL A 335 -5.40 9.09 -12.14
CA VAL A 335 -4.76 8.71 -10.88
C VAL A 335 -3.60 7.75 -11.12
N LEU A 336 -3.79 6.70 -11.94
CA LEU A 336 -2.73 5.77 -12.29
C LEU A 336 -1.52 6.49 -12.88
N ASN A 337 -1.73 7.40 -13.84
CA ASN A 337 -0.63 8.11 -14.47
C ASN A 337 0.13 9.00 -13.45
N HIS A 338 -0.60 9.70 -12.59
CA HIS A 338 -0.04 10.52 -11.52
C HIS A 338 0.85 9.68 -10.58
N GLU A 339 0.30 8.62 -10.00
CA GLU A 339 1.03 7.79 -9.05
C GLU A 339 2.15 6.98 -9.72
N ALA A 340 1.97 6.58 -10.99
CA ALA A 340 3.00 5.87 -11.75
C ALA A 340 4.22 6.76 -12.04
N PHE A 341 4.01 8.08 -12.16
CA PHE A 341 5.12 9.02 -12.25
C PHE A 341 5.93 9.02 -10.95
N HIS A 342 5.30 9.09 -9.77
CA HIS A 342 6.02 9.03 -8.49
C HIS A 342 6.83 7.76 -8.32
N GLN A 343 6.24 6.61 -8.68
CA GLN A 343 6.94 5.33 -8.70
C GLN A 343 8.15 5.35 -9.62
N TYR A 344 7.98 5.86 -10.85
CA TYR A 344 9.06 5.96 -11.82
C TYR A 344 10.21 6.86 -11.34
N ILE A 345 9.89 8.11 -11.00
CA ILE A 345 10.88 9.15 -10.75
C ILE A 345 11.69 8.85 -9.48
N PHE A 346 11.08 8.17 -8.50
CA PHE A 346 11.79 7.66 -7.33
C PHE A 346 12.97 6.76 -7.73
N TYR A 347 12.76 5.79 -8.63
CA TYR A 347 13.84 4.93 -9.11
C TYR A 347 14.80 5.66 -10.05
N ALA A 348 14.29 6.51 -10.95
CA ALA A 348 15.13 7.29 -11.88
C ALA A 348 16.10 8.24 -11.15
N CYS A 349 15.74 8.70 -9.95
CA CYS A 349 16.58 9.52 -9.08
C CYS A 349 17.41 8.73 -8.06
N GLY A 350 17.46 7.39 -8.15
CA GLY A 350 18.25 6.54 -7.25
C GLY A 350 17.60 6.33 -5.88
N SER A 351 16.30 6.01 -5.86
CA SER A 351 15.49 5.83 -4.66
C SER A 351 15.31 7.13 -3.84
N LEU A 352 15.17 8.26 -4.54
CA LEU A 352 14.95 9.57 -3.96
C LEU A 352 13.78 10.27 -4.64
N SER A 353 12.73 10.59 -3.87
CA SER A 353 11.63 11.42 -4.39
C SER A 353 12.10 12.87 -4.58
N PRO A 354 11.77 13.53 -5.72
CA PRO A 354 12.06 14.96 -5.91
C PRO A 354 11.40 15.89 -4.89
N HIS A 355 11.67 17.19 -5.02
CA HIS A 355 10.97 18.25 -4.28
C HIS A 355 9.50 18.32 -4.69
N SER A 356 8.59 18.69 -3.77
CA SER A 356 7.13 18.58 -3.96
C SER A 356 6.60 19.32 -5.20
N TRP A 357 7.03 20.56 -5.46
CA TRP A 357 6.61 21.30 -6.66
C TRP A 357 6.91 20.55 -7.97
N TYR A 358 8.05 19.86 -8.03
CA TYR A 358 8.48 19.09 -9.20
C TYR A 358 7.78 17.73 -9.21
N ASN A 359 7.76 17.04 -8.08
CA ASN A 359 7.21 15.69 -7.95
C ASN A 359 5.69 15.68 -8.21
N GLU A 360 4.93 16.47 -7.45
CA GLU A 360 3.47 16.56 -7.60
C GLU A 360 3.09 17.28 -8.89
N GLY A 361 3.87 18.30 -9.28
CA GLY A 361 3.65 19.03 -10.52
C GLY A 361 3.75 18.16 -11.77
N TYR A 362 4.76 17.28 -11.84
CA TYR A 362 4.86 16.30 -12.92
C TYR A 362 3.88 15.14 -12.77
N GLY A 363 3.55 14.72 -11.55
CA GLY A 363 2.45 13.76 -11.32
C GLY A 363 1.16 14.23 -11.99
N ASP A 364 0.76 15.48 -11.71
CA ASP A 364 -0.43 16.09 -12.33
C ASP A 364 -0.24 16.44 -13.81
N TYR A 365 0.99 16.71 -14.26
CA TYR A 365 1.29 16.88 -15.68
C TYR A 365 0.97 15.59 -16.44
N TYR A 366 1.46 14.44 -15.98
CA TYR A 366 1.21 13.15 -16.62
C TYR A 366 -0.16 12.57 -16.31
N ALA A 367 -0.86 13.02 -15.27
CA ALA A 367 -2.29 12.76 -15.11
C ALA A 367 -3.07 13.16 -16.38
N GLY A 368 -2.62 14.20 -17.09
CA GLY A 368 -3.17 14.63 -18.38
C GLY A 368 -2.78 13.78 -19.60
N ALA A 369 -2.05 12.67 -19.45
CA ALA A 369 -1.58 11.85 -20.57
C ALA A 369 -2.73 11.13 -21.30
N ASP A 370 -2.83 11.38 -22.61
CA ASP A 370 -3.74 10.70 -23.54
C ASP A 370 -2.99 9.52 -24.19
N ILE A 371 -3.27 8.29 -23.75
CA ILE A 371 -2.56 7.08 -24.19
C ILE A 371 -3.41 6.33 -25.22
N ARG A 372 -2.88 6.18 -26.44
CA ARG A 372 -3.53 5.46 -27.54
C ARG A 372 -2.63 4.31 -28.01
N GLY A 373 -3.13 3.08 -28.00
CA GLY A 373 -2.34 1.90 -28.36
C GLY A 373 -1.15 1.71 -27.43
N LYS A 374 0.09 1.73 -27.95
CA LYS A 374 1.30 1.51 -27.14
C LYS A 374 2.09 2.79 -26.83
N ARG A 375 1.48 3.96 -26.98
CA ARG A 375 2.20 5.24 -26.85
C ARG A 375 1.37 6.36 -26.24
N VAL A 376 2.06 7.26 -25.53
CA VAL A 376 1.50 8.55 -25.11
C VAL A 376 1.36 9.43 -26.34
N SER A 377 0.12 9.72 -26.75
CA SER A 377 -0.17 10.53 -27.93
C SER A 377 0.07 12.03 -27.67
N ARG A 378 -0.36 12.53 -26.51
CA ARG A 378 -0.16 13.90 -26.06
C ARG A 378 -0.37 14.03 -24.55
N ILE A 379 0.11 15.12 -23.97
CA ILE A 379 -0.21 15.53 -22.61
C ILE A 379 -1.20 16.70 -22.67
N LYS A 380 -2.43 16.46 -22.21
CA LYS A 380 -3.48 17.49 -22.11
C LYS A 380 -3.31 18.32 -20.83
N LYS A 381 -3.98 19.46 -20.76
CA LYS A 381 -4.14 20.18 -19.49
C LYS A 381 -4.90 19.29 -18.51
N PHE A 382 -4.44 19.20 -17.27
CA PHE A 382 -5.16 18.46 -16.25
C PHE A 382 -6.30 19.31 -15.69
N LEU A 383 -7.53 18.97 -16.08
CA LEU A 383 -8.70 19.80 -15.80
C LEU A 383 -9.02 19.93 -14.31
N TRP A 384 -8.61 18.97 -13.48
CA TRP A 384 -8.84 18.99 -12.02
C TRP A 384 -8.10 20.13 -11.32
N ARG A 385 -7.02 20.64 -11.93
CA ARG A 385 -6.18 21.70 -11.34
C ARG A 385 -6.40 23.06 -11.97
N LYS A 386 -6.78 23.07 -13.25
CA LYS A 386 -6.87 24.28 -14.09
C LYS A 386 -7.64 25.41 -13.43
N ASP A 387 -8.86 25.16 -12.96
CA ASP A 387 -9.72 26.23 -12.47
C ASP A 387 -9.30 26.70 -11.07
N THR A 388 -8.82 25.78 -10.22
CA THR A 388 -8.27 26.11 -8.90
C THR A 388 -7.14 27.13 -9.01
N ILE A 389 -6.12 26.85 -9.82
CA ILE A 389 -4.97 27.75 -9.94
C ILE A 389 -5.31 29.03 -10.71
N LYS A 390 -6.14 28.94 -11.77
CA LYS A 390 -6.58 30.12 -12.52
C LYS A 390 -7.32 31.11 -11.61
N ASN A 391 -8.16 30.62 -10.71
CA ASN A 391 -8.89 31.46 -9.76
C ASN A 391 -7.99 31.99 -8.65
N ALA A 392 -7.01 31.21 -8.19
CA ALA A 392 -6.03 31.70 -7.21
C ALA A 392 -5.19 32.85 -7.76
N VAL A 393 -4.66 32.71 -8.98
CA VAL A 393 -3.88 33.77 -9.64
C VAL A 393 -4.71 35.02 -9.88
N ARG A 394 -5.98 34.88 -10.31
CA ARG A 394 -6.89 36.03 -10.50
C ARG A 394 -7.16 36.80 -9.22
N ARG A 395 -7.20 36.13 -8.08
CA ARG A 395 -7.48 36.72 -6.76
C ARG A 395 -6.21 37.12 -6.00
N GLY A 396 -5.02 36.85 -6.54
CA GLY A 396 -3.76 37.06 -5.84
C GLY A 396 -3.59 36.16 -4.61
N THR A 397 -4.25 35.00 -4.57
CA THR A 397 -4.18 34.04 -3.45
C THR A 397 -3.33 32.82 -3.79
N HIS A 398 -2.57 32.86 -4.90
CA HIS A 398 -1.54 31.85 -5.19
C HIS A 398 -0.35 32.07 -4.26
N VAL A 399 0.49 31.05 -4.10
CA VAL A 399 1.73 31.17 -3.34
C VAL A 399 2.75 31.90 -4.22
N PRO A 400 3.55 32.85 -3.70
CA PRO A 400 4.64 33.42 -4.50
C PRO A 400 5.60 32.32 -4.97
N ILE A 401 6.06 32.37 -6.23
CA ILE A 401 6.86 31.30 -6.82
C ILE A 401 8.18 31.10 -6.05
N LYS A 402 8.76 32.20 -5.57
CA LYS A 402 9.97 32.18 -4.73
C LYS A 402 9.82 31.35 -3.44
N ASP A 403 8.59 31.17 -2.97
CA ASP A 403 8.27 30.46 -1.74
C ASP A 403 7.90 29.00 -2.03
N ILE A 404 6.96 28.75 -2.96
CA ILE A 404 6.48 27.38 -3.23
C ILE A 404 7.59 26.43 -3.70
N ILE A 405 8.59 26.94 -4.44
CA ILE A 405 9.71 26.13 -4.91
C ILE A 405 10.65 25.70 -3.77
N LYS A 406 10.56 26.34 -2.59
CA LYS A 406 11.35 26.08 -1.39
C LYS A 406 10.56 25.44 -0.24
N TYR A 407 9.25 25.25 -0.42
CA TYR A 407 8.40 24.65 0.61
C TYR A 407 8.90 23.27 1.01
N SER A 408 9.08 23.06 2.32
CA SER A 408 9.15 21.71 2.87
C SER A 408 7.90 20.92 2.49
N GLN A 409 8.00 19.59 2.59
CA GLN A 409 6.84 18.73 2.32
C GLN A 409 5.64 19.14 3.19
N SER A 410 5.83 19.31 4.51
CA SER A 410 4.75 19.73 5.41
C SER A 410 4.05 21.02 4.96
N GLN A 411 4.82 22.05 4.59
CA GLN A 411 4.26 23.31 4.08
C GLN A 411 3.44 23.11 2.80
N TYR A 412 3.97 22.36 1.83
CA TYR A 412 3.28 22.09 0.56
C TYR A 412 1.95 21.35 0.76
N TYR A 413 1.92 20.39 1.69
CA TYR A 413 0.71 19.59 1.94
C TYR A 413 -0.30 20.28 2.88
N SER A 414 0.10 21.35 3.59
CA SER A 414 -0.80 22.12 4.45
C SER A 414 -1.96 22.80 3.69
N ASN A 415 -1.73 23.15 2.42
CA ASN A 415 -2.77 23.61 1.49
C ASN A 415 -2.66 22.83 0.17
N SER A 416 -2.87 21.51 0.26
CA SER A 416 -2.68 20.59 -0.87
C SER A 416 -3.54 20.96 -2.10
N ALA A 417 -4.78 21.40 -1.92
CA ALA A 417 -5.63 21.76 -3.04
C ALA A 417 -5.01 22.84 -3.94
N LEU A 418 -4.47 23.91 -3.34
CA LEU A 418 -3.81 25.00 -4.05
C LEU A 418 -2.40 24.59 -4.53
N CYS A 419 -1.56 24.08 -3.64
CA CYS A 419 -0.15 23.83 -3.95
C CYS A 419 0.01 22.81 -5.08
N TYR A 420 -0.81 21.75 -5.11
CA TYR A 420 -0.83 20.83 -6.26
C TYR A 420 -1.19 21.51 -7.56
N ALA A 421 -2.23 22.36 -7.55
CA ALA A 421 -2.67 23.06 -8.74
C ALA A 421 -1.61 24.05 -9.25
N GLU A 422 -0.90 24.69 -8.32
CA GLU A 422 0.20 25.60 -8.63
C GLU A 422 1.42 24.87 -9.17
N GLY A 423 1.92 23.84 -8.49
CA GLY A 423 3.02 23.00 -8.95
C GLY A 423 2.76 22.41 -10.35
N TRP A 424 1.55 21.89 -10.58
CA TRP A 424 1.11 21.45 -11.92
C TRP A 424 1.25 22.56 -12.96
N SER A 425 0.76 23.76 -12.66
CA SER A 425 0.76 24.86 -13.62
C SER A 425 2.16 25.39 -13.93
N ILE A 426 3.07 25.39 -12.96
CA ILE A 426 4.49 25.75 -13.15
C ILE A 426 5.15 24.76 -14.11
N VAL A 427 5.01 23.45 -13.83
CA VAL A 427 5.54 22.38 -14.69
C VAL A 427 4.91 22.44 -16.09
N TYR A 428 3.60 22.64 -16.18
CA TYR A 428 2.90 22.73 -17.45
C TYR A 428 3.35 23.96 -18.26
N PHE A 429 3.51 25.13 -17.63
CA PHE A 429 4.06 26.34 -18.25
C PHE A 429 5.45 26.11 -18.84
N LEU A 430 6.39 25.59 -18.03
CA LEU A 430 7.76 25.32 -18.43
C LEU A 430 7.85 24.34 -19.62
N ASN A 431 6.93 23.36 -19.70
CA ASN A 431 6.89 22.39 -20.79
C ASN A 431 6.21 22.91 -22.07
N THR A 432 5.32 23.90 -22.00
CA THR A 432 4.39 24.20 -23.11
C THR A 432 4.36 25.66 -23.59
N ALA A 433 4.81 26.61 -22.78
CA ALA A 433 4.63 28.04 -23.04
C ALA A 433 5.90 28.75 -23.53
N LEU A 434 7.06 28.08 -23.48
CA LEU A 434 8.36 28.69 -23.76
C LEU A 434 8.86 28.42 -25.19
N PRO A 435 9.40 29.44 -25.91
CA PRO A 435 10.06 29.22 -27.18
C PRO A 435 11.34 28.38 -26.98
N LYS A 436 11.76 27.64 -28.03
CA LYS A 436 12.89 26.68 -27.94
C LYS A 436 14.19 27.30 -27.40
N SER A 437 14.46 28.57 -27.71
CA SER A 437 15.64 29.32 -27.28
C SER A 437 15.54 29.94 -25.88
N HIS A 438 14.37 29.86 -25.22
CA HIS A 438 14.17 30.56 -23.94
C HIS A 438 15.00 29.92 -22.82
N ARG A 439 15.76 30.73 -22.08
CA ARG A 439 16.65 30.26 -21.01
C ARG A 439 15.95 29.41 -19.95
N TRP A 440 14.71 29.76 -19.58
CA TRP A 440 13.90 29.02 -18.59
C TRP A 440 13.59 27.58 -18.98
N ARG A 441 13.79 27.16 -20.24
CA ARG A 441 13.68 25.75 -20.62
C ARG A 441 14.73 24.86 -19.94
N LYS A 442 15.81 25.44 -19.42
CA LYS A 442 16.84 24.72 -18.66
C LYS A 442 16.43 24.38 -17.22
N ILE A 443 15.42 25.06 -16.65
CA ILE A 443 15.03 24.90 -15.24
C ILE A 443 14.76 23.43 -14.88
N LEU A 444 13.87 22.76 -15.64
CA LEU A 444 13.50 21.36 -15.36
C LEU A 444 14.65 20.35 -15.57
N PRO A 445 15.39 20.35 -16.69
CA PRO A 445 16.51 19.44 -16.87
C PRO A 445 17.66 19.72 -15.88
N THR A 446 17.99 20.99 -15.59
CA THR A 446 19.00 21.33 -14.58
C THR A 446 18.58 20.84 -13.19
N TYR A 447 17.31 21.00 -12.82
CA TYR A 447 16.79 20.46 -11.56
C TYR A 447 17.00 18.94 -11.47
N LEU A 448 16.59 18.19 -12.50
CA LEU A 448 16.73 16.73 -12.54
C LEU A 448 18.19 16.30 -12.44
N GLU A 449 19.07 16.90 -13.26
CA GLU A 449 20.49 16.58 -13.31
C GLU A 449 21.16 16.81 -11.95
N VAL A 450 20.95 17.98 -11.36
CA VAL A 450 21.54 18.33 -10.06
C VAL A 450 21.00 17.42 -8.96
N LEU A 451 19.69 17.12 -8.96
CA LEU A 451 19.10 16.18 -8.01
C LEU A 451 19.71 14.78 -8.14
N GLN A 452 19.84 14.28 -9.37
CA GLN A 452 20.41 12.96 -9.64
C GLN A 452 21.87 12.86 -9.20
N LYS A 453 22.67 13.91 -9.45
CA LYS A 453 24.10 13.98 -9.11
C LYS A 453 24.36 14.18 -7.62
N THR A 454 23.63 15.09 -6.98
CA THR A 454 23.94 15.55 -5.62
C THR A 454 23.09 14.88 -4.54
N LYS A 455 21.95 14.30 -4.92
CA LYS A 455 20.92 13.81 -3.99
C LYS A 455 20.37 14.87 -3.04
N ASP A 456 20.61 16.15 -3.33
CA ASP A 456 20.16 17.29 -2.53
C ASP A 456 19.07 18.05 -3.27
N LYS A 457 17.87 18.07 -2.67
CA LYS A 457 16.69 18.72 -3.25
C LYS A 457 16.80 20.23 -3.24
N ASN A 458 17.41 20.82 -2.20
CA ASN A 458 17.52 22.26 -2.05
C ASN A 458 18.55 22.80 -3.04
N LYS A 459 19.71 22.13 -3.11
CA LYS A 459 20.73 22.45 -4.12
C LYS A 459 20.19 22.34 -5.55
N ALA A 460 19.37 21.33 -5.83
CA ALA A 460 18.70 21.20 -7.12
C ALA A 460 17.75 22.37 -7.43
N VAL A 461 16.99 22.86 -6.44
CA VAL A 461 16.14 24.06 -6.61
C VAL A 461 17.00 25.31 -6.86
N GLU A 462 18.02 25.52 -6.04
CA GLU A 462 18.91 26.69 -6.15
C GLU A 462 19.55 26.78 -7.54
N GLN A 463 20.13 25.68 -8.01
CA GLN A 463 20.80 25.60 -9.32
C GLN A 463 19.80 25.70 -10.49
N ALA A 464 18.60 25.12 -10.36
CA ALA A 464 17.59 25.19 -11.40
C ALA A 464 17.07 26.61 -11.66
N PHE A 465 17.02 27.45 -10.62
CA PHE A 465 16.53 28.83 -10.68
C PHE A 465 17.65 29.88 -10.61
N GLU A 466 18.90 29.47 -10.73
CA GLU A 466 20.04 30.39 -10.74
C GLU A 466 19.94 31.40 -11.90
N GLY A 467 20.10 32.69 -11.59
CA GLY A 467 19.99 33.78 -12.57
C GLY A 467 18.57 34.00 -13.14
N VAL A 468 17.54 33.33 -12.58
CA VAL A 468 16.14 33.57 -12.95
C VAL A 468 15.60 34.75 -12.17
N ASP A 469 15.17 35.79 -12.89
CA ASP A 469 14.34 36.86 -12.33
C ASP A 469 12.96 36.28 -11.99
N LEU A 470 12.75 35.96 -10.70
CA LEU A 470 11.54 35.27 -10.22
C LEU A 470 10.28 36.12 -10.36
N ASP A 471 10.38 37.44 -10.31
CA ASP A 471 9.24 38.33 -10.49
C ASP A 471 8.79 38.35 -11.96
N LYS A 472 9.75 38.41 -12.91
CA LYS A 472 9.45 38.25 -14.34
C LYS A 472 8.91 36.86 -14.64
N PHE A 473 9.47 35.82 -14.01
CA PHE A 473 9.00 34.44 -14.14
C PHE A 473 7.55 34.30 -13.69
N GLU A 474 7.22 34.81 -12.49
CA GLU A 474 5.87 34.75 -11.94
C GLU A 474 4.86 35.51 -12.79
N LYS A 475 5.20 36.71 -13.27
CA LYS A 475 4.32 37.47 -14.19
C LYS A 475 4.04 36.71 -15.48
N ALA A 476 5.05 36.09 -16.08
CA ALA A 476 4.92 35.32 -17.30
C ALA A 476 4.09 34.03 -17.09
N TRP A 477 4.38 33.30 -16.01
CA TRP A 477 3.61 32.13 -15.61
C TRP A 477 2.14 32.49 -15.34
N ALA A 478 1.86 33.53 -14.58
CA ALA A 478 0.51 33.99 -14.26
C ALA A 478 -0.27 34.38 -15.53
N ALA A 479 0.37 35.09 -16.47
CA ALA A 479 -0.22 35.43 -17.76
C ALA A 479 -0.60 34.18 -18.56
N TYR A 480 0.28 33.16 -18.59
CA TYR A 480 -0.01 31.89 -19.25
C TYR A 480 -1.13 31.12 -18.54
N THR A 481 -1.11 31.05 -17.22
CA THR A 481 -2.09 30.32 -16.41
C THR A 481 -3.50 30.90 -16.57
N VAL A 482 -3.64 32.23 -16.61
CA VAL A 482 -4.95 32.90 -16.72
C VAL A 482 -5.43 33.03 -18.16
N ARG A 483 -4.55 33.45 -19.08
CA ARG A 483 -4.90 33.84 -20.46
C ARG A 483 -4.36 32.91 -21.54
N GLY A 484 -3.48 31.98 -21.21
CA GLY A 484 -2.79 31.13 -22.19
C GLY A 484 -1.70 31.88 -22.99
N THR A 485 -1.31 33.09 -22.56
CA THR A 485 -0.29 33.89 -23.23
C THR A 485 1.07 33.20 -23.14
N LYS A 486 1.63 32.78 -24.29
CA LYS A 486 2.97 32.20 -24.37
C LYS A 486 4.04 33.29 -24.27
N VAL A 487 5.23 32.91 -23.80
CA VAL A 487 6.39 33.81 -23.77
C VAL A 487 6.86 34.04 -25.21
N ARG A 488 7.11 35.30 -25.57
CA ARG A 488 7.66 35.67 -26.89
C ARG A 488 9.19 35.52 -26.88
N LYS A 489 9.78 35.45 -28.08
CA LYS A 489 11.23 35.28 -28.25
C LYS A 489 12.01 36.40 -27.57
#